data_AF-A0AAU6BS53-F1
#
_entry.id   AF-A0AAU6BS53-F1
#
_cell.length_a   1.000
_cell.length_b   1.000
_cell.length_c   1.000
_cell.angle_alpha   90.00
_cell.angle_beta   90.00
_cell.angle_gamma   90.00
#
_symmetry.space_group_name_H-M   'P 1'
#
loop_
_entity.id
_entity.type
_entity.pdbx_description
1 polymer ?
#
loop_
_entity_poly.entity_id
_entity_poly.type
_entity_poly.pdbx_seq_one_letter_code
_entity_poly.pdbx_strand_id
1 'polypeptide(L)'
;MTDTNDALLRQWVDHINRKRETCTLKPEWFAHVGELTLEGSVTWFGMGRGGWCHGGLPSGLSSAPVYAGFSWCREDDKPSVARAGIVVVLLADAARIEAADWSDGYNGYDPAPLDGYAVLCSDPFDPKRAGVEGAEAHLRDAKRIIAAGDAEGRRANYAEIITDPDRGGNALFFPVVGEERDGYSAVEPDGTVVCLAFIDYDFD
;
A
#
# COMPACT_ATOMS: atom_id res chain seq x y z
N MET A 1 0.86 -13.63 18.01
CA MET A 1 -0.04 -12.62 17.39
C MET A 1 0.27 -12.38 15.92
N THR A 2 1.47 -12.70 15.42
CA THR A 2 1.85 -12.60 14.00
C THR A 2 1.10 -13.57 13.06
N ASP A 3 0.60 -14.71 13.57
CA ASP A 3 -0.04 -15.75 12.74
C ASP A 3 -1.45 -15.39 12.23
N THR A 4 -2.24 -14.64 12.99
CA THR A 4 -3.64 -14.36 12.62
C THR A 4 -3.73 -13.40 11.43
N ASN A 5 -2.91 -12.35 11.42
CA ASN A 5 -2.93 -11.38 10.33
C ASN A 5 -2.31 -11.96 9.04
N ASP A 6 -1.26 -12.78 9.11
CA ASP A 6 -0.71 -13.44 7.91
C ASP A 6 -1.72 -14.40 7.29
N ALA A 7 -2.46 -15.17 8.11
CA ALA A 7 -3.52 -16.05 7.62
C ALA A 7 -4.65 -15.27 6.93
N LEU A 8 -5.10 -14.18 7.55
CA LEU A 8 -6.11 -13.26 6.98
C LEU A 8 -5.66 -12.70 5.62
N LEU A 9 -4.44 -12.17 5.57
CA LEU A 9 -3.86 -11.58 4.35
C LEU A 9 -3.73 -12.63 3.23
N ARG A 10 -3.33 -13.87 3.56
CA ARG A 10 -3.26 -14.95 2.57
C ARG A 10 -4.63 -15.38 2.06
N GLN A 11 -5.63 -15.48 2.92
CA GLN A 11 -7.01 -15.80 2.49
C GLN A 11 -7.54 -14.74 1.52
N TRP A 12 -7.23 -13.46 1.78
CA TRP A 12 -7.57 -12.37 0.90
C TRP A 12 -6.86 -12.48 -0.46
N VAL A 13 -5.55 -12.75 -0.50
CA VAL A 13 -4.83 -13.00 -1.76
C VAL A 13 -5.48 -14.13 -2.56
N ASP A 14 -5.91 -15.19 -1.89
CA ASP A 14 -6.60 -16.30 -2.55
C ASP A 14 -8.03 -15.91 -2.99
N HIS A 15 -8.68 -14.92 -2.36
CA HIS A 15 -9.97 -14.38 -2.81
C HIS A 15 -9.85 -13.58 -4.10
N ILE A 16 -8.92 -12.62 -4.17
CA ILE A 16 -8.72 -11.79 -5.37
C ILE A 16 -8.26 -12.65 -6.56
N ASN A 17 -7.36 -13.61 -6.34
CA ASN A 17 -6.86 -14.50 -7.41
C ASN A 17 -7.90 -15.52 -7.87
N ARG A 18 -8.92 -15.84 -7.06
CA ARG A 18 -9.99 -16.77 -7.44
C ARG A 18 -10.84 -16.24 -8.59
N LYS A 19 -10.96 -14.92 -8.74
CA LYS A 19 -11.72 -14.28 -9.83
C LYS A 19 -10.89 -14.08 -11.12
N ARG A 20 -9.60 -14.44 -11.14
CA ARG A 20 -8.75 -14.68 -12.33
C ARG A 20 -8.67 -13.58 -13.41
N GLU A 21 -8.98 -12.33 -13.11
CA GLU A 21 -8.85 -11.25 -14.12
C GLU A 21 -7.57 -10.41 -13.98
N THR A 22 -6.84 -10.43 -12.86
CA THR A 22 -5.65 -9.57 -12.67
C THR A 22 -4.42 -10.33 -12.12
N CYS A 23 -3.27 -10.09 -12.75
CA CYS A 23 -2.01 -10.83 -12.62
C CYS A 23 -1.16 -10.45 -11.39
N THR A 24 -1.74 -10.28 -10.19
CA THR A 24 -0.89 -9.96 -9.02
C THR A 24 -0.11 -11.19 -8.56
N LEU A 25 1.22 -11.07 -8.55
CA LEU A 25 2.11 -12.14 -8.10
C LEU A 25 1.85 -12.42 -6.62
N LYS A 26 1.53 -13.68 -6.28
CA LYS A 26 1.30 -14.08 -4.89
C LYS A 26 2.53 -13.73 -4.04
N PRO A 27 2.39 -12.90 -2.99
CA PRO A 27 3.51 -12.52 -2.15
C PRO A 27 4.19 -13.73 -1.52
N GLU A 28 5.52 -13.70 -1.48
CA GLU A 28 6.32 -14.70 -0.77
C GLU A 28 6.15 -14.57 0.75
N TRP A 29 6.04 -13.35 1.27
CA TRP A 29 5.74 -13.07 2.68
C TRP A 29 4.98 -11.75 2.87
N PHE A 30 4.35 -11.61 4.03
CA PHE A 30 3.83 -10.33 4.51
C PHE A 30 4.70 -9.77 5.63
N ALA A 31 4.75 -8.44 5.75
CA ALA A 31 5.37 -7.75 6.87
C ALA A 31 4.52 -6.56 7.31
N HIS A 32 4.55 -6.25 8.61
CA HIS A 32 4.05 -4.99 9.13
C HIS A 32 5.01 -3.86 8.72
N VAL A 33 4.49 -2.81 8.10
CA VAL A 33 5.27 -1.70 7.50
C VAL A 33 4.93 -0.34 8.12
N GLY A 34 4.56 -0.36 9.40
CA GLY A 34 4.27 0.85 10.18
C GLY A 34 2.79 1.15 10.28
N GLU A 35 2.47 2.34 10.77
CA GLU A 35 1.11 2.85 10.86
C GLU A 35 0.95 4.04 9.91
N LEU A 36 -0.20 4.13 9.25
CA LEU A 36 -0.57 5.29 8.44
C LEU A 36 -1.44 6.22 9.28
N THR A 37 -1.06 7.48 9.41
CA THR A 37 -1.92 8.53 9.99
C THR A 37 -3.11 8.75 9.06
N LEU A 38 -4.32 8.67 9.61
CA LEU A 38 -5.57 8.69 8.87
C LEU A 38 -6.31 10.00 9.05
N GLU A 39 -6.76 10.55 7.93
CA GLU A 39 -7.67 11.68 7.88
C GLU A 39 -8.45 11.68 6.56
N GLY A 40 -9.78 11.68 6.64
CA GLY A 40 -10.69 11.84 5.50
C GLY A 40 -10.69 10.70 4.47
N SER A 41 -9.54 10.47 3.83
CA SER A 41 -9.33 9.48 2.78
C SER A 41 -7.92 8.91 2.76
N VAL A 42 -7.77 7.67 2.27
CA VAL A 42 -6.48 7.01 2.01
C VAL A 42 -6.26 6.96 0.50
N THR A 43 -5.06 7.31 0.06
CA THR A 43 -4.68 7.33 -1.34
C THR A 43 -3.51 6.41 -1.61
N TRP A 44 -3.61 5.60 -2.67
CA TRP A 44 -2.55 4.75 -3.22
C TRP A 44 -2.19 5.20 -4.63
N PHE A 45 -0.93 5.60 -4.86
CA PHE A 45 -0.56 6.14 -6.16
C PHE A 45 0.92 6.09 -6.54
N GLY A 46 1.18 6.16 -7.84
CA GLY A 46 2.49 6.49 -8.38
C GLY A 46 2.77 8.00 -8.30
N MET A 47 3.98 8.39 -7.91
CA MET A 47 4.35 9.81 -7.76
C MET A 47 4.27 10.60 -9.09
N GLY A 48 4.12 9.93 -10.25
CA GLY A 48 4.10 10.52 -11.58
C GLY A 48 2.75 11.14 -11.94
N ARG A 49 1.67 10.35 -11.97
CA ARG A 49 0.31 10.84 -12.25
C ARG A 49 -0.72 10.04 -11.47
N GLY A 50 -1.81 10.73 -11.11
CA GLY A 50 -3.01 10.11 -10.56
C GLY A 50 -2.83 9.47 -9.20
N GLY A 51 -3.86 8.72 -8.81
CA GLY A 51 -3.93 7.96 -7.59
C GLY A 51 -5.33 7.44 -7.33
N TRP A 52 -5.40 6.28 -6.69
CA TRP A 52 -6.67 5.76 -6.21
C TRP A 52 -6.91 6.28 -4.79
N CYS A 53 -8.08 6.88 -4.55
CA CYS A 53 -8.44 7.52 -3.29
C CYS A 53 -9.70 6.88 -2.70
N HIS A 54 -9.62 6.38 -1.48
CA HIS A 54 -10.76 5.90 -0.70
C HIS A 54 -11.21 6.94 0.31
N GLY A 55 -12.40 7.50 0.13
CA GLY A 55 -13.06 8.32 1.17
C GLY A 55 -13.86 7.49 2.16
N GLY A 56 -14.52 8.14 3.13
CA GLY A 56 -15.48 7.46 4.01
C GLY A 56 -14.85 6.48 4.99
N LEU A 57 -13.64 6.79 5.49
CA LEU A 57 -12.99 5.99 6.53
C LEU A 57 -13.83 5.97 7.82
N PRO A 58 -13.73 4.91 8.64
CA PRO A 58 -14.39 4.87 9.93
C PRO A 58 -14.03 6.06 10.81
N SER A 59 -15.04 6.66 11.44
CA SER A 59 -14.82 7.77 12.37
C SER A 59 -14.09 7.31 13.63
N GLY A 60 -13.18 8.15 14.14
CA GLY A 60 -12.50 7.92 15.42
C GLY A 60 -11.17 7.18 15.32
N LEU A 61 -10.75 6.76 14.12
CA LEU A 61 -9.41 6.27 13.87
C LEU A 61 -8.49 7.42 13.44
N SER A 62 -7.39 7.61 14.16
CA SER A 62 -6.34 8.58 13.82
C SER A 62 -5.14 7.95 13.11
N SER A 63 -4.96 6.64 13.25
CA SER A 63 -3.97 5.85 12.54
C SER A 63 -4.48 4.43 12.30
N ALA A 64 -3.86 3.73 11.35
CA ALA A 64 -4.12 2.32 11.09
C ALA A 64 -2.84 1.55 10.77
N PRO A 65 -2.69 0.30 11.24
CA PRO A 65 -1.56 -0.53 10.91
C PRO A 65 -1.59 -0.92 9.42
N VAL A 66 -0.41 -0.88 8.80
CA VAL A 66 -0.21 -1.20 7.39
C VAL A 66 0.63 -2.46 7.28
N TYR A 67 0.21 -3.36 6.40
CA TYR A 67 0.93 -4.56 6.03
C TYR A 67 1.24 -4.52 4.54
N ALA A 68 2.39 -5.04 4.14
CA ALA A 68 2.73 -5.20 2.74
C ALA A 68 3.17 -6.64 2.44
N GLY A 69 2.71 -7.15 1.31
CA GLY A 69 3.09 -8.42 0.73
C GLY A 69 4.24 -8.22 -0.23
N PHE A 70 5.35 -8.91 0.01
CA PHE A 70 6.59 -8.75 -0.74
C PHE A 70 6.98 -10.02 -1.50
N SER A 71 7.68 -9.82 -2.60
CA SER A 71 8.37 -10.86 -3.38
C SER A 71 9.74 -10.34 -3.81
N TRP A 72 10.69 -11.23 -4.07
CA TRP A 72 11.96 -10.84 -4.66
C TRP A 72 11.80 -10.65 -6.17
N CYS A 73 12.31 -9.54 -6.72
CA CYS A 73 12.42 -9.40 -8.18
C CYS A 73 13.44 -10.43 -8.69
N ARG A 74 13.08 -11.25 -9.68
CA ARG A 74 13.94 -12.36 -10.15
C ARG A 74 15.12 -11.83 -10.98
N GLU A 75 16.31 -12.32 -10.61
CA GLU A 75 17.70 -12.26 -11.13
C GLU A 75 18.17 -11.22 -12.17
N ASP A 76 17.33 -10.68 -13.05
CA ASP A 76 17.75 -9.78 -14.14
C ASP A 76 17.56 -8.28 -13.80
N ASP A 77 16.70 -7.96 -12.82
CA ASP A 77 16.53 -6.61 -12.31
C ASP A 77 17.49 -6.32 -11.16
N LYS A 78 18.59 -5.64 -11.46
CA LYS A 78 19.41 -5.01 -10.41
C LYS A 78 18.79 -3.67 -10.04
N PRO A 79 18.58 -3.38 -8.74
CA PRO A 79 18.94 -4.19 -7.57
C PRO A 79 17.86 -5.18 -7.11
N SER A 80 18.31 -6.22 -6.39
CA SER A 80 17.54 -7.30 -5.76
C SER A 80 16.63 -6.84 -4.61
N VAL A 81 15.99 -5.67 -4.73
CA VAL A 81 15.13 -5.12 -3.68
C VAL A 81 13.82 -5.90 -3.65
N ALA A 82 13.38 -6.29 -2.45
CA ALA A 82 12.04 -6.85 -2.26
C ALA A 82 10.99 -5.81 -2.69
N ARG A 83 10.09 -6.21 -3.58
CA ARG A 83 9.04 -5.36 -4.15
C ARG A 83 7.72 -5.67 -3.46
N ALA A 84 6.96 -4.63 -3.10
CA ALA A 84 5.62 -4.79 -2.56
C ALA A 84 4.65 -5.00 -3.72
N GLY A 85 4.00 -6.17 -3.76
CA GLY A 85 2.94 -6.42 -4.73
C GLY A 85 1.56 -6.07 -4.20
N ILE A 86 1.45 -5.97 -2.87
CA ILE A 86 0.21 -5.82 -2.14
C ILE A 86 0.47 -4.92 -0.92
N VAL A 87 -0.41 -3.97 -0.65
CA VAL A 87 -0.43 -3.17 0.58
C VAL A 87 -1.83 -3.23 1.18
N VAL A 88 -1.93 -3.43 2.49
CA VAL A 88 -3.20 -3.62 3.21
C VAL A 88 -3.23 -2.72 4.44
N VAL A 89 -4.31 -1.95 4.59
CA VAL A 89 -4.57 -1.06 5.72
C VAL A 89 -5.72 -1.65 6.53
N LEU A 90 -5.45 -2.04 7.77
CA LEU A 90 -6.47 -2.63 8.64
C LEU A 90 -7.19 -1.51 9.40
N LEU A 91 -8.49 -1.33 9.14
CA LEU A 91 -9.31 -0.31 9.79
C LEU A 91 -10.18 -0.88 10.93
N ALA A 92 -10.08 -2.19 11.17
CA ALA A 92 -10.75 -2.90 12.25
C ALA A 92 -9.90 -4.09 12.71
N ASP A 93 -10.37 -4.80 13.74
CA ASP A 93 -9.77 -6.06 14.16
C ASP A 93 -10.01 -7.19 13.13
N ALA A 94 -9.21 -8.26 13.24
CA ALA A 94 -9.25 -9.38 12.30
C ALA A 94 -10.63 -10.04 12.19
N ALA A 95 -11.39 -10.16 13.28
CA ALA A 95 -12.68 -10.84 13.28
C ALA A 95 -13.72 -10.07 12.45
N ARG A 96 -13.71 -8.73 12.54
CA ARG A 96 -14.56 -7.88 11.71
C ARG A 96 -14.19 -7.94 10.23
N ILE A 97 -12.88 -7.96 9.93
CA ILE A 97 -12.40 -8.06 8.55
C ILE A 97 -12.75 -9.43 7.94
N GLU A 98 -12.64 -10.52 8.70
CA GLU A 98 -13.01 -11.88 8.25
C GLU A 98 -14.52 -12.00 7.94
N ALA A 99 -15.36 -11.26 8.65
CA ALA A 99 -16.82 -11.28 8.48
C ALA A 99 -17.32 -10.34 7.38
N ALA A 100 -16.47 -9.46 6.86
CA ALA A 100 -16.85 -8.43 5.89
C ALA A 100 -16.88 -8.97 4.45
N ASP A 101 -17.68 -8.32 3.61
CA ASP A 101 -17.74 -8.60 2.18
C ASP A 101 -16.71 -7.73 1.45
N TRP A 102 -16.00 -8.33 0.50
CA TRP A 102 -15.01 -7.61 -0.31
C TRP A 102 -15.63 -7.04 -1.58
N SER A 103 -15.28 -5.80 -1.91
CA SER A 103 -15.65 -5.19 -3.19
C SER A 103 -15.03 -5.95 -4.37
N ASP A 104 -15.64 -5.81 -5.55
CA ASP A 104 -15.11 -6.36 -6.81
C ASP A 104 -13.89 -5.59 -7.37
N GLY A 105 -13.24 -4.76 -6.54
CA GLY A 105 -12.17 -3.86 -6.97
C GLY A 105 -12.68 -2.51 -7.47
N TYR A 106 -11.78 -1.55 -7.67
CA TYR A 106 -12.13 -0.24 -8.23
C TYR A 106 -11.57 -0.12 -9.63
N ASN A 107 -12.44 -0.32 -10.63
CA ASN A 107 -12.04 -0.18 -12.03
C ASN A 107 -11.50 1.22 -12.36
N GLY A 108 -10.31 1.24 -12.94
CA GLY A 108 -9.85 2.34 -13.78
C GLY A 108 -9.12 3.47 -13.05
N TYR A 109 -7.80 3.37 -13.01
CA TYR A 109 -6.93 4.44 -13.46
C TYR A 109 -5.53 3.87 -13.72
N ASP A 110 -4.75 4.56 -14.55
CA ASP A 110 -3.34 4.27 -14.81
C ASP A 110 -2.48 5.28 -14.04
N PRO A 111 -1.96 4.95 -12.85
CA PRO A 111 -0.93 5.74 -12.23
C PRO A 111 0.39 4.97 -12.32
N ALA A 112 1.02 4.87 -13.49
CA ALA A 112 2.38 4.35 -13.64
C ALA A 112 3.31 4.76 -12.48
N PRO A 113 4.15 3.83 -11.95
CA PRO A 113 5.09 4.16 -10.89
C PRO A 113 6.00 5.29 -11.37
N LEU A 114 6.34 6.22 -10.49
CA LEU A 114 7.45 7.10 -10.79
C LEU A 114 8.72 6.43 -10.29
N ASP A 115 9.61 6.11 -11.23
CA ASP A 115 10.89 5.47 -10.96
C ASP A 115 10.78 4.14 -10.18
N GLY A 116 9.69 3.40 -10.37
CA GLY A 116 9.46 2.11 -9.72
C GLY A 116 8.97 2.19 -8.27
N TYR A 117 8.39 3.32 -7.86
CA TYR A 117 7.84 3.52 -6.50
C TYR A 117 6.35 3.87 -6.51
N ALA A 118 5.63 3.32 -5.53
CA ALA A 118 4.26 3.69 -5.18
C ALA A 118 4.20 4.23 -3.74
N VAL A 119 3.17 5.02 -3.47
CA VAL A 119 3.00 5.76 -2.21
C VAL A 119 1.61 5.51 -1.66
N LEU A 120 1.56 5.18 -0.37
CA LEU A 120 0.34 5.19 0.44
C LEU A 120 0.38 6.41 1.36
N CYS A 121 -0.65 7.23 1.33
CA CYS A 121 -0.80 8.36 2.25
C CYS A 121 -2.28 8.61 2.56
N SER A 122 -2.56 9.51 3.51
CA SER A 122 -3.91 9.99 3.78
C SER A 122 -4.00 11.49 3.49
N ASP A 123 -5.15 11.99 3.09
CA ASP A 123 -5.34 13.44 2.94
C ASP A 123 -5.34 14.12 4.33
N PRO A 124 -4.66 15.24 4.57
CA PRO A 124 -3.93 16.08 3.61
C PRO A 124 -2.42 15.80 3.54
N PHE A 125 -1.96 14.68 4.08
CA PHE A 125 -0.55 14.29 4.20
C PHE A 125 0.07 13.80 2.89
N ASP A 126 -0.62 13.99 1.76
CA ASP A 126 -0.15 13.69 0.41
C ASP A 126 1.14 14.48 0.07
N PRO A 127 2.26 13.81 -0.25
CA PRO A 127 3.50 14.45 -0.69
C PRO A 127 3.32 15.47 -1.83
N LYS A 128 2.33 15.30 -2.72
CA LYS A 128 2.03 16.23 -3.82
C LYS A 128 1.43 17.54 -3.33
N ARG A 129 0.79 17.57 -2.15
CA ARG A 129 0.28 18.82 -1.53
C ARG A 129 1.40 19.72 -1.01
N ALA A 130 2.58 19.17 -0.75
CA ALA A 130 3.78 19.94 -0.42
C ALA A 130 4.37 20.70 -1.64
N GLY A 131 3.75 20.59 -2.82
CA GLY A 131 4.25 21.14 -4.07
C GLY A 131 5.30 20.23 -4.75
N VAL A 132 5.68 20.57 -5.98
CA VAL A 132 6.58 19.74 -6.81
C VAL A 132 7.93 19.52 -6.13
N GLU A 133 8.54 20.58 -5.60
CA GLU A 133 9.85 20.50 -4.94
C GLU A 133 9.80 19.63 -3.67
N GLY A 134 8.73 19.74 -2.87
CA GLY A 134 8.50 18.90 -1.71
C GLY A 134 8.29 17.42 -2.07
N ALA A 135 7.46 17.17 -3.09
CA ALA A 135 7.22 15.82 -3.60
C ALA A 135 8.51 15.14 -4.10
N GLU A 136 9.36 15.87 -4.84
CA GLU A 136 10.66 15.38 -5.31
C GLU A 136 11.65 15.14 -4.16
N ALA A 137 11.66 16.01 -3.15
CA ALA A 137 12.49 15.84 -1.97
C ALA A 137 12.10 14.58 -1.18
N HIS A 138 10.80 14.38 -0.93
CA HIS A 138 10.30 13.18 -0.25
C HIS A 138 10.61 11.89 -1.04
N LEU A 139 10.45 11.90 -2.36
CA LEU A 139 10.83 10.75 -3.20
C LEU A 139 12.33 10.47 -3.14
N ARG A 140 13.18 11.50 -3.15
CA ARG A 140 14.63 11.35 -3.03
C ARG A 140 15.02 10.74 -1.69
N ASP A 141 14.39 11.18 -0.61
CA ASP A 141 14.62 10.62 0.73
C ASP A 141 14.14 9.19 0.85
N ALA A 142 12.96 8.86 0.30
CA ALA A 142 12.47 7.49 0.25
C ALA A 142 13.44 6.56 -0.48
N LYS A 143 13.93 6.97 -1.66
CA LYS A 143 14.95 6.22 -2.43
C LYS A 143 16.23 5.99 -1.61
N ARG A 144 16.69 7.00 -0.89
CA ARG A 144 17.88 6.91 -0.04
C ARG A 144 17.68 5.91 1.11
N ILE A 145 16.55 5.95 1.80
CA ILE A 145 16.22 5.04 2.90
C ILE A 145 16.11 3.59 2.40
N ILE A 146 15.45 3.38 1.26
CA ILE A 146 15.28 2.05 0.67
C ILE A 146 16.61 1.48 0.18
N ALA A 147 17.45 2.29 -0.46
CA ALA A 147 18.79 1.87 -0.87
C ALA A 147 19.69 1.51 0.33
N ALA A 148 19.61 2.26 1.42
CA ALA A 148 20.32 1.93 2.66
C ALA A 148 19.82 0.60 3.27
N GLY A 149 18.50 0.44 3.35
CA GLY A 149 17.90 -0.82 3.82
C GLY A 149 18.28 -2.02 2.96
N ASP A 150 18.38 -1.85 1.64
CA ASP A 150 18.85 -2.89 0.72
C ASP A 150 20.30 -3.29 1.02
N ALA A 151 21.20 -2.31 1.19
CA ALA A 151 22.59 -2.54 1.54
C ALA A 151 22.75 -3.26 2.90
N GLU A 152 21.79 -3.11 3.80
CA GLU A 152 21.72 -3.79 5.11
C GLU A 152 21.02 -5.17 5.04
N GLY A 153 20.50 -5.58 3.88
CA GLY A 153 19.79 -6.84 3.70
C GLY A 153 18.38 -6.85 4.31
N ARG A 154 17.74 -5.67 4.43
CA ARG A 154 16.40 -5.53 4.98
C ARG A 154 15.38 -6.23 4.08
N ARG A 155 14.79 -7.30 4.62
CA ARG A 155 13.77 -8.10 3.92
C ARG A 155 12.54 -7.30 3.53
N ALA A 156 11.95 -6.52 4.45
CA ALA A 156 10.81 -5.65 4.14
C ALA A 156 11.32 -4.23 3.84
N ASN A 157 11.56 -3.93 2.56
CA ASN A 157 12.18 -2.69 2.15
C ASN A 157 11.11 -1.64 1.77
N TYR A 158 10.96 -0.62 2.60
CA TYR A 158 10.06 0.52 2.40
C TYR A 158 10.65 1.76 3.08
N ALA A 159 10.06 2.93 2.82
CA ALA A 159 10.38 4.16 3.54
C ALA A 159 9.12 4.80 4.08
N GLU A 160 9.19 5.24 5.33
CA GLU A 160 8.20 6.15 5.91
C GLU A 160 8.77 7.57 5.88
N ILE A 161 8.01 8.51 5.35
CA ILE A 161 8.37 9.92 5.29
C ILE A 161 7.30 10.71 6.05
N ILE A 162 7.72 11.52 7.01
CA ILE A 162 6.85 12.46 7.71
C ILE A 162 6.61 13.66 6.78
N THR A 163 5.38 13.84 6.34
CA THR A 163 4.98 14.90 5.40
C THR A 163 4.36 16.11 6.11
N ASP A 164 3.86 15.92 7.34
CA ASP A 164 3.37 16.98 8.21
C ASP A 164 3.83 16.75 9.66
N PRO A 165 4.95 17.36 10.08
CA PRO A 165 5.50 17.19 11.42
C PRO A 165 4.59 17.69 12.55
N ASP A 166 3.75 18.69 12.28
CA ASP A 166 2.90 19.31 13.30
C ASP A 166 1.70 18.41 13.63
N ARG A 167 1.20 17.69 12.63
CA ARG A 167 0.04 16.80 12.75
C ARG A 167 0.41 15.31 12.82
N GLY A 168 1.69 14.99 12.64
CA GLY A 168 2.17 13.61 12.55
C GLY A 168 1.76 12.91 11.25
N GLY A 169 1.53 13.67 10.19
CA GLY A 169 1.17 13.14 8.87
C GLY A 169 2.34 12.42 8.22
N ASN A 170 2.07 11.26 7.65
CA ASN A 170 3.09 10.45 6.99
C ASN A 170 2.63 9.87 5.65
N ALA A 171 3.62 9.46 4.86
CA ALA A 171 3.46 8.72 3.63
C ALA A 171 4.44 7.52 3.60
N LEU A 172 3.94 6.37 3.16
CA LEU A 172 4.70 5.14 3.04
C LEU A 172 5.04 4.88 1.58
N PHE A 173 6.32 4.77 1.28
CA PHE A 173 6.88 4.56 -0.05
C PHE A 173 7.34 3.13 -0.22
N PHE A 174 6.92 2.50 -1.32
CA PHE A 174 7.18 1.10 -1.61
C PHE A 174 7.85 0.94 -2.97
N PRO A 175 8.93 0.16 -3.08
CA PRO A 175 9.40 -0.38 -4.34
C PRO A 175 8.33 -1.32 -4.91
N VAL A 176 7.90 -1.11 -6.14
CA VAL A 176 6.87 -1.92 -6.83
C VAL A 176 7.37 -2.38 -8.20
N VAL A 177 6.69 -3.36 -8.80
CA VAL A 177 6.98 -3.81 -10.18
C VAL A 177 5.91 -3.31 -11.12
N GLY A 178 4.64 -3.49 -10.76
CA GLY A 178 3.52 -3.24 -11.65
C GLY A 178 3.40 -1.78 -12.10
N GLU A 179 3.13 -1.61 -13.39
CA GLU A 179 2.76 -0.34 -13.97
C GLU A 179 1.32 0.04 -13.62
N GLU A 180 0.46 -0.94 -13.38
CA GLU A 180 -0.92 -0.72 -13.00
C GLU A 180 -1.20 -1.01 -11.53
N ARG A 181 -2.29 -0.40 -11.03
CA ARG A 181 -2.69 -0.42 -9.63
C ARG A 181 -4.20 -0.50 -9.50
N ASP A 182 -4.65 -1.29 -8.53
CA ASP A 182 -6.07 -1.40 -8.17
C ASP A 182 -6.22 -1.39 -6.64
N GLY A 183 -7.43 -1.05 -6.18
CA GLY A 183 -7.80 -1.02 -4.79
C GLY A 183 -9.00 -1.95 -4.52
N TYR A 184 -9.15 -2.36 -3.27
CA TYR A 184 -10.24 -3.16 -2.78
C TYR A 184 -10.61 -2.68 -1.39
N SER A 185 -11.88 -2.81 -1.03
CA SER A 185 -12.34 -2.57 0.33
C SER A 185 -13.08 -3.80 0.86
N ALA A 186 -12.88 -4.08 2.14
CA ALA A 186 -13.76 -4.95 2.91
C ALA A 186 -14.80 -4.08 3.61
N VAL A 187 -16.06 -4.43 3.45
CA VAL A 187 -17.19 -3.62 3.89
C VAL A 187 -18.14 -4.48 4.73
N GLU A 188 -18.53 -3.96 5.89
CA GLU A 188 -19.57 -4.56 6.73
C GLU A 188 -20.97 -4.36 6.12
N PRO A 189 -21.99 -5.13 6.54
CA PRO A 189 -23.35 -5.02 5.98
C PRO A 189 -23.98 -3.62 6.07
N ASP A 190 -23.51 -2.77 6.97
CA ASP A 190 -23.98 -1.39 7.13
C ASP A 190 -23.24 -0.37 6.24
N GLY A 191 -22.28 -0.83 5.43
CA GLY A 191 -21.46 0.01 4.57
C GLY A 191 -20.15 0.49 5.20
N THR A 192 -19.86 0.13 6.45
CA THR A 192 -18.61 0.52 7.12
C THR A 192 -17.42 -0.20 6.50
N VAL A 193 -16.40 0.55 6.07
CA VAL A 193 -15.17 -0.03 5.54
C VAL A 193 -14.24 -0.44 6.67
N VAL A 194 -13.84 -1.71 6.70
CA VAL A 194 -13.02 -2.30 7.78
C VAL A 194 -11.62 -2.68 7.33
N CYS A 195 -11.37 -2.72 6.02
CA CYS A 195 -10.05 -2.99 5.46
C CYS A 195 -9.93 -2.35 4.09
N LEU A 196 -8.74 -1.85 3.76
CA LEU A 196 -8.37 -1.46 2.40
C LEU A 196 -7.22 -2.33 1.94
N ALA A 197 -7.24 -2.76 0.68
CA ALA A 197 -6.14 -3.45 0.08
C ALA A 197 -5.83 -2.87 -1.30
N PHE A 198 -4.56 -2.83 -1.64
CA PHE A 198 -4.02 -2.19 -2.82
C PHE A 198 -3.07 -3.17 -3.47
N ILE A 199 -3.17 -3.33 -4.77
CA ILE A 199 -2.32 -4.25 -5.53
C ILE A 199 -1.56 -3.48 -6.62
N ASP A 200 -0.40 -4.01 -6.97
CA ASP A 200 0.21 -3.76 -8.28
C ASP A 200 -0.03 -4.97 -9.20
N TYR A 201 -0.09 -4.70 -10.50
CA TYR A 201 -0.13 -5.72 -11.54
C TYR A 201 0.32 -5.12 -12.88
N ASP A 202 0.63 -5.99 -13.85
CA ASP A 202 0.85 -5.63 -15.25
C ASP A 202 -0.21 -6.34 -16.11
N PHE A 203 -0.62 -5.70 -17.21
CA PHE A 203 -1.31 -6.43 -18.29
C PHE A 203 -0.26 -7.02 -19.23
N ASP A 204 -0.32 -8.33 -19.46
CA ASP A 204 0.40 -9.00 -20.54
C ASP A 204 -0.08 -8.53 -21.92
#